data_AF-A0A836UKM9-F1
#
_entry.id   AF-A0A836UKM9-F1
#
_cell.length_a   1.000
_cell.length_b   1.000
_cell.length_c   1.000
_cell.angle_alpha   90.00
_cell.angle_beta   90.00
_cell.angle_gamma   90.00
#
_symmetry.space_group_name_H-M   'P 1'
#
loop_
_entity.id
_entity.type
_entity.pdbx_description
1 polymer ?
#
loop_
_entity_poly.entity_id
_entity_poly.type
_entity_poly.pdbx_seq_one_letter_code
_entity_poly.pdbx_strand_id
1 'polypeptide(L)'
;SALCPIMAFSVAEDELRAMDTEFLVGHLAAWNYFQSVPGKENRDFVKRFKQYCAANELPGGLKRVTDDPILWAYTGVYLWKGAVEKAGTFAVDEVRPALYGLNYDSPGGTVMMDERNHHLHKPVYIGEIKKNGQFKIVYASDGLVAPDPWDDITSADKDCDHVNFKGTYSKSAMK
;
A
#
# COMPACT_ATOMS: atom_id res chain seq x y z
N SER A 1 7.61 24.39 14.28
CA SER A 1 7.32 23.29 15.20
C SER A 1 5.86 23.36 15.55
N ALA A 2 5.05 22.39 15.11
CA ALA A 2 3.66 22.30 15.55
C ALA A 2 3.65 21.90 17.03
N LEU A 3 3.04 22.71 17.90
CA LEU A 3 2.90 22.43 19.34
C LEU A 3 2.08 21.15 19.62
N CYS A 4 1.30 20.69 18.65
CA CYS A 4 0.57 19.42 18.65
C CYS A 4 0.53 18.88 17.21
N PRO A 5 1.31 17.84 16.86
CA PRO A 5 1.28 17.27 15.51
C PRO A 5 -0.03 16.53 15.26
N ILE A 6 -0.61 16.68 14.07
CA ILE A 6 -1.74 15.88 13.60
C ILE A 6 -1.20 14.59 12.97
N MET A 7 -1.88 13.48 13.20
CA MET A 7 -1.65 12.21 12.51
C MET A 7 -2.74 11.98 11.46
N ALA A 8 -2.34 11.86 10.21
CA ALA A 8 -3.21 11.54 9.08
C ALA A 8 -3.07 10.08 8.65
N PHE A 9 -4.18 9.49 8.19
CA PHE A 9 -4.21 8.14 7.60
C PHE A 9 -4.61 8.18 6.12
N SER A 10 -4.68 9.37 5.53
CA SER A 10 -5.20 9.60 4.17
C SER A 10 -4.50 10.74 3.41
N VAL A 11 -3.48 11.37 3.99
CA VAL A 11 -2.68 12.40 3.31
C VAL A 11 -1.40 11.77 2.81
N ALA A 12 -1.17 11.79 1.50
CA ALA A 12 0.05 11.29 0.88
C ALA A 12 0.75 12.36 0.03
N GLU A 13 1.85 11.98 -0.62
CA GLU A 13 2.68 12.92 -1.38
C GLU A 13 1.93 13.64 -2.50
N ASP A 14 0.96 13.00 -3.16
CA ASP A 14 0.22 13.60 -4.27
C ASP A 14 -0.76 14.69 -3.77
N GLU A 15 -1.42 14.50 -2.63
CA GLU A 15 -2.24 15.54 -1.99
C GLU A 15 -1.37 16.73 -1.55
N LEU A 16 -0.19 16.46 -0.97
CA LEU A 16 0.72 17.52 -0.51
C LEU A 16 1.21 18.43 -1.63
N ARG A 17 1.18 17.99 -2.89
CA ARG A 17 1.53 18.86 -4.04
C ARG A 17 0.54 20.00 -4.25
N ALA A 18 -0.69 19.85 -3.79
CA ALA A 18 -1.74 20.86 -3.94
C ALA A 18 -1.88 21.76 -2.69
N MET A 19 -1.05 21.56 -1.66
CA MET A 19 -1.14 22.24 -0.37
C MET A 19 0.09 23.10 -0.07
N ASP A 20 -0.09 24.12 0.77
CA ASP A 20 1.00 24.91 1.33
C ASP A 20 1.73 24.12 2.42
N THR A 21 2.69 23.31 1.99
CA THR A 21 3.43 22.37 2.86
C THR A 21 4.20 23.02 4.01
N GLU A 22 4.44 24.34 3.99
CA GLU A 22 5.18 25.02 5.05
C GLU A 22 4.47 24.93 6.42
N PHE A 23 3.14 24.95 6.43
CA PHE A 23 2.34 24.81 7.64
C PHE A 23 2.17 23.35 8.08
N LEU A 24 2.53 22.40 7.21
CA LEU A 24 2.37 20.97 7.44
C LEU A 24 3.63 20.31 7.99
N VAL A 25 4.76 21.02 8.02
CA VAL A 25 6.04 20.49 8.50
C VAL A 25 5.93 20.01 9.95
N GLY A 26 6.28 18.74 10.18
CA GLY A 26 6.22 18.12 11.50
C GLY A 26 4.90 17.38 11.80
N HIS A 27 3.87 17.53 10.97
CA HIS A 27 2.71 16.63 11.02
C HIS A 27 3.09 15.23 10.52
N LEU A 28 2.30 14.24 10.92
CA LEU A 28 2.58 12.83 10.70
C LEU A 28 1.57 12.21 9.74
N ALA A 29 2.01 11.23 8.97
CA ALA A 29 1.13 10.32 8.24
C ALA A 29 1.54 8.87 8.50
N ALA A 30 0.56 7.97 8.54
CA ALA A 30 0.77 6.54 8.62
C ALA A 30 0.35 5.87 7.31
N TRP A 31 1.26 5.10 6.71
CA TRP A 31 1.08 4.44 5.42
C TRP A 31 1.90 3.14 5.34
N ASN A 32 1.67 2.33 4.31
CA ASN A 32 2.47 1.14 4.03
C ASN A 32 3.60 1.39 3.02
N TYR A 33 3.67 2.60 2.45
CA TYR A 33 4.71 3.06 1.55
C TYR A 33 4.84 4.58 1.61
N PHE A 34 6.06 5.07 1.37
CA PHE A 34 6.33 6.45 1.03
C PHE A 34 7.25 6.47 -0.18
N GLN A 35 7.14 7.48 -1.04
CA GLN A 35 8.07 7.67 -2.16
C GLN A 35 9.53 7.72 -1.71
N SER A 36 9.78 8.12 -0.46
CA SER A 36 11.11 8.20 0.15
C SER A 36 11.69 6.85 0.63
N VAL A 37 10.96 5.73 0.52
CA VAL A 37 11.47 4.40 0.86
C VAL A 37 12.77 4.12 0.09
N PRO A 38 13.84 3.65 0.76
CA PRO A 38 15.11 3.37 0.09
C PRO A 38 15.01 2.11 -0.78
N GLY A 39 15.77 2.06 -1.86
CA GLY A 39 15.86 0.87 -2.71
C GLY A 39 16.04 1.23 -4.18
N LYS A 40 16.71 0.37 -4.94
CA LYS A 40 16.88 0.58 -6.38
C LYS A 40 15.53 0.49 -7.09
N GLU A 41 14.72 -0.49 -6.76
CA GLU A 41 13.45 -0.72 -7.44
C GLU A 41 12.44 0.40 -7.20
N ASN A 42 12.42 0.97 -5.99
CA ASN A 42 11.65 2.19 -5.74
C ASN A 42 12.13 3.37 -6.59
N ARG A 43 13.44 3.65 -6.60
CA ARG A 43 14.01 4.76 -7.39
C ARG A 43 13.68 4.63 -8.88
N ASP A 44 13.77 3.41 -9.42
CA ASP A 44 13.44 3.13 -10.81
C ASP A 44 11.93 3.29 -11.08
N PHE A 45 11.07 2.84 -10.17
CA PHE A 45 9.62 3.06 -10.24
C PHE A 45 9.26 4.55 -10.25
N VAL A 46 9.77 5.33 -9.30
CA VAL A 46 9.55 6.78 -9.22
C VAL A 46 10.00 7.48 -10.51
N LYS A 47 11.18 7.09 -11.03
CA LYS A 47 11.69 7.63 -12.29
C LYS A 47 10.77 7.30 -13.47
N ARG A 48 10.36 6.04 -13.62
CA ARG A 48 9.45 5.59 -14.69
C ARG A 48 8.09 6.28 -14.59
N PHE A 49 7.55 6.42 -13.38
CA PHE A 49 6.29 7.11 -13.15
C PHE A 49 6.35 8.58 -13.59
N LYS A 50 7.37 9.32 -13.15
CA LYS A 50 7.59 10.73 -13.58
C LYS A 50 7.74 10.86 -15.09
N GLN A 51 8.48 9.94 -15.72
CA GLN A 51 8.65 9.92 -17.17
C GLN A 51 7.32 9.63 -17.88
N TYR A 52 6.55 8.65 -17.41
CA TYR A 52 5.22 8.35 -17.93
C TYR A 52 4.29 9.57 -17.85
N CYS A 53 4.27 10.26 -16.72
CA CYS A 53 3.44 11.45 -16.56
C CYS A 53 3.86 12.59 -17.50
N ALA A 54 5.16 12.79 -17.71
CA ALA A 54 5.66 13.79 -18.65
C ALA A 54 5.32 13.43 -20.11
N ALA A 55 5.49 12.17 -20.49
CA ALA A 55 5.22 11.68 -21.85
C ALA A 55 3.73 11.72 -22.22
N ASN A 56 2.83 11.60 -21.23
CA ASN A 56 1.39 11.66 -21.41
C ASN A 56 0.80 13.02 -21.02
N GLU A 57 1.62 14.06 -20.89
CA GLU A 57 1.19 15.44 -20.61
C GLU A 57 0.30 15.58 -19.36
N LEU A 58 0.51 14.71 -18.36
CA LEU A 58 -0.28 14.74 -17.13
C LEU A 58 0.09 15.97 -16.28
N PRO A 59 -0.87 16.59 -15.56
CA PRO A 59 -0.63 17.78 -14.76
C PRO A 59 0.54 17.64 -13.78
N GLY A 60 1.59 18.45 -13.97
CA GLY A 60 2.83 18.41 -13.18
C GLY A 60 4.01 17.70 -13.87
N GLY A 61 3.78 16.88 -14.89
CA GLY A 61 4.84 16.25 -15.70
C GLY A 61 5.94 15.59 -14.86
N LEU A 62 7.20 16.00 -15.08
CA LEU A 62 8.35 15.48 -14.31
C LEU A 62 8.34 15.84 -12.81
N LYS A 63 7.51 16.81 -12.39
CA LYS A 63 7.33 17.19 -10.98
C LYS A 63 6.29 16.34 -10.25
N ARG A 64 5.65 15.37 -10.93
CA ARG A 64 4.76 14.41 -10.28
C ARG A 64 5.50 13.65 -9.18
N VAL A 65 4.75 13.18 -8.20
CA VAL A 65 5.19 12.24 -7.19
C VAL A 65 4.27 11.04 -7.21
N THR A 66 4.78 9.92 -6.73
CA THR A 66 3.96 8.75 -6.41
C THR A 66 3.71 8.70 -4.91
N ASP A 67 2.79 7.84 -4.49
CA ASP A 67 2.33 7.65 -3.12
C ASP A 67 1.91 6.18 -2.91
N ASP A 68 1.43 5.88 -1.71
CA ASP A 68 0.97 4.54 -1.31
C ASP A 68 -0.15 3.98 -2.21
N PRO A 69 -1.27 4.70 -2.47
CA PRO A 69 -2.30 4.23 -3.39
C PRO A 69 -1.79 3.90 -4.81
N ILE A 70 -0.95 4.77 -5.39
CA ILE A 70 -0.41 4.56 -6.75
C ILE A 70 0.50 3.32 -6.78
N LEU A 71 1.38 3.16 -5.78
CA LEU A 71 2.27 2.00 -5.72
C LEU A 71 1.51 0.69 -5.53
N TRP A 72 0.50 0.66 -4.67
CA TRP A 72 -0.26 -0.58 -4.45
C TRP A 72 -1.20 -0.91 -5.60
N ALA A 73 -1.73 0.08 -6.31
CA ALA A 73 -2.44 -0.16 -7.56
C ALA A 73 -1.52 -0.79 -8.61
N TYR A 74 -0.29 -0.26 -8.77
CA TYR A 74 0.74 -0.86 -9.64
C TYR A 74 1.03 -2.30 -9.22
N THR A 75 1.28 -2.52 -7.93
CA THR A 75 1.61 -3.84 -7.38
C THR A 75 0.49 -4.86 -7.57
N GLY A 76 -0.77 -4.45 -7.39
CA GLY A 76 -1.94 -5.31 -7.58
C GLY A 76 -2.05 -5.90 -8.99
N VAL A 77 -1.69 -5.12 -10.03
CA VAL A 77 -1.68 -5.61 -11.42
C VAL A 77 -0.64 -6.72 -11.61
N TYR A 78 0.54 -6.60 -11.01
CA TYR A 78 1.60 -7.61 -11.12
C TYR A 78 1.32 -8.85 -10.27
N LEU A 79 0.67 -8.69 -9.12
CA LEU A 79 0.17 -9.84 -8.33
C LEU A 79 -0.88 -10.62 -9.11
N TRP A 80 -1.85 -9.92 -9.73
CA TRP A 80 -2.82 -10.54 -10.63
C TRP A 80 -2.14 -11.26 -11.79
N LYS A 81 -1.18 -10.61 -12.45
CA LYS A 81 -0.38 -11.22 -13.51
C LYS A 81 0.29 -12.51 -13.03
N GLY A 82 0.98 -12.48 -11.88
CA GLY A 82 1.66 -13.64 -11.34
C GLY A 82 0.69 -14.80 -11.01
N ALA A 83 -0.51 -14.48 -10.55
CA ALA A 83 -1.55 -15.48 -10.33
C ALA A 83 -2.10 -16.07 -11.64
N VAL A 84 -2.31 -15.25 -12.67
CA VAL A 84 -2.68 -15.71 -14.01
C VAL A 84 -1.61 -16.64 -14.59
N GLU A 85 -0.33 -16.25 -14.50
CA GLU A 85 0.80 -17.07 -14.98
C GLU A 85 0.88 -18.40 -14.22
N LYS A 86 0.66 -18.38 -12.90
CA LYS A 86 0.62 -19.59 -12.06
C LYS A 86 -0.58 -20.49 -12.37
N ALA A 87 -1.75 -19.91 -12.66
CA ALA A 87 -2.96 -20.65 -13.00
C ALA A 87 -2.98 -21.16 -14.46
N GLY A 88 -2.23 -20.51 -15.36
CA GLY A 88 -2.23 -20.83 -16.79
C GLY A 88 -3.53 -20.43 -17.51
N THR A 89 -4.35 -19.57 -16.92
CA THR A 89 -5.68 -19.19 -17.41
C THR A 89 -6.08 -17.80 -16.93
N PHE A 90 -7.10 -17.22 -17.56
CA PHE A 90 -7.78 -16.00 -17.09
C PHE A 90 -9.10 -16.30 -16.36
N ALA A 91 -9.49 -17.57 -16.20
CA ALA A 91 -10.69 -17.95 -15.48
C ALA A 91 -10.61 -17.53 -14.01
N VAL A 92 -11.53 -16.67 -13.57
CA VAL A 92 -11.46 -16.02 -12.24
C VAL A 92 -11.39 -17.04 -11.10
N ASP A 93 -12.17 -18.12 -11.18
CA ASP A 93 -12.22 -19.14 -10.13
C ASP A 93 -10.93 -19.98 -10.04
N GLU A 94 -10.14 -20.02 -11.11
CA GLU A 94 -8.81 -20.67 -11.13
C GLU A 94 -7.69 -19.69 -10.73
N VAL A 95 -7.78 -18.42 -11.15
CA VAL A 95 -6.80 -17.37 -10.82
C VAL A 95 -6.86 -17.00 -9.33
N ARG A 96 -8.05 -16.95 -8.74
CA ARG A 96 -8.25 -16.55 -7.33
C ARG A 96 -7.42 -17.38 -6.34
N PRO A 97 -7.48 -18.72 -6.32
CA PRO A 97 -6.64 -19.51 -5.41
C PRO A 97 -5.15 -19.44 -5.76
N ALA A 98 -4.78 -19.11 -7.01
CA ALA A 98 -3.38 -18.94 -7.39
C ALA A 98 -2.73 -17.70 -6.72
N LEU A 99 -3.53 -16.69 -6.34
CA LEU A 99 -3.07 -15.51 -5.59
C LEU A 99 -2.61 -15.85 -4.17
N TYR A 100 -3.15 -16.88 -3.52
CA TYR A 100 -2.91 -17.13 -2.09
C TYR A 100 -1.44 -17.51 -1.84
N GLY A 101 -0.81 -16.84 -0.87
CA GLY A 101 0.60 -17.01 -0.53
C GLY A 101 1.58 -16.52 -1.61
N LEU A 102 1.11 -15.84 -2.66
CA LEU A 102 1.98 -15.35 -3.73
C LEU A 102 2.89 -14.23 -3.19
N ASN A 103 4.19 -14.39 -3.40
CA ASN A 103 5.20 -13.37 -3.08
C ASN A 103 5.49 -12.51 -4.31
N TYR A 104 5.75 -11.23 -4.09
CA TYR A 104 6.12 -10.30 -5.14
C TYR A 104 7.08 -9.21 -4.64
N ASP A 105 8.15 -8.98 -5.39
CA ASP A 105 9.10 -7.89 -5.13
C ASP A 105 8.56 -6.58 -5.69
N SER A 106 7.72 -5.90 -4.90
CA SER A 106 7.17 -4.60 -5.27
C SER A 106 8.23 -3.49 -5.22
N PRO A 107 8.01 -2.34 -5.88
CA PRO A 107 8.91 -1.20 -5.72
C PRO A 107 9.00 -0.70 -4.27
N GLY A 108 7.99 -0.99 -3.43
CA GLY A 108 7.96 -0.63 -2.01
C GLY A 108 8.60 -1.69 -1.08
N GLY A 109 9.12 -2.78 -1.65
CA GLY A 109 9.65 -3.94 -0.92
C GLY A 109 8.88 -5.23 -1.25
N THR A 110 9.45 -6.37 -0.85
CA THR A 110 8.79 -7.67 -1.00
C THR A 110 7.51 -7.71 -0.17
N VAL A 111 6.43 -8.20 -0.77
CA VAL A 111 5.11 -8.36 -0.15
C VAL A 111 4.57 -9.75 -0.44
N MET A 112 3.62 -10.19 0.37
CA MET A 112 3.01 -11.51 0.26
C MET A 112 1.49 -11.38 0.34
N MET A 113 0.78 -12.03 -0.59
CA MET A 113 -0.65 -12.22 -0.46
C MET A 113 -0.95 -13.14 0.71
N ASP A 114 -1.91 -12.77 1.54
CA ASP A 114 -2.37 -13.64 2.61
C ASP A 114 -2.89 -14.97 2.06
N GLU A 115 -2.67 -16.04 2.80
CA GLU A 115 -3.06 -17.39 2.39
C GLU A 115 -4.58 -17.59 2.40
N ARG A 116 -5.33 -16.74 3.11
CA ARG A 116 -6.76 -16.94 3.37
C ARG A 116 -7.60 -15.71 3.05
N ASN A 117 -7.18 -14.51 3.45
CA ASN A 117 -8.11 -13.38 3.59
C ASN A 117 -8.07 -12.33 2.46
N HIS A 118 -7.43 -12.60 1.32
CA HIS A 118 -7.28 -11.70 0.15
C HIS A 118 -6.57 -10.37 0.42
N HIS A 119 -6.07 -10.13 1.63
CA HIS A 119 -5.29 -8.95 1.94
C HIS A 119 -3.80 -9.20 1.69
N LEU A 120 -3.01 -8.14 1.77
CA LEU A 120 -1.58 -8.17 1.51
C LEU A 120 -0.82 -7.92 2.81
N HIS A 121 0.19 -8.74 3.07
CA HIS A 121 1.18 -8.52 4.10
C HIS A 121 2.08 -7.37 3.66
N LYS A 122 2.07 -6.27 4.41
CA LYS A 122 2.76 -5.01 4.06
C LYS A 122 3.54 -4.48 5.26
N PRO A 123 4.65 -3.75 5.03
CA PRO A 123 5.29 -2.99 6.11
C PRO A 123 4.37 -1.83 6.53
N VAL A 124 4.57 -1.30 7.73
CA VAL A 124 3.89 -0.10 8.24
C VAL A 124 4.94 0.97 8.52
N TYR A 125 4.67 2.19 8.08
CA TYR A 125 5.54 3.34 8.28
C TYR A 125 4.78 4.50 8.92
N ILE A 126 5.49 5.26 9.76
CA ILE A 126 5.05 6.60 10.17
C ILE A 126 6.06 7.59 9.60
N GLY A 127 5.54 8.57 8.85
CA GLY A 127 6.32 9.60 8.19
C GLY A 127 6.02 10.99 8.75
N GLU A 128 7.05 11.79 8.97
CA GLU A 128 6.96 13.22 9.29
C GLU A 128 7.06 14.06 8.01
N ILE A 129 6.10 14.96 7.80
CA ILE A 129 6.04 15.81 6.60
C ILE A 129 7.22 16.79 6.58
N LYS A 130 7.90 16.83 5.44
CA LYS A 130 8.98 17.78 5.12
C LYS A 130 8.45 18.94 4.30
N LYS A 131 9.18 20.06 4.33
CA LYS A 131 8.89 21.29 3.57
C LYS A 131 8.77 21.08 2.04
N ASN A 132 9.30 19.99 1.49
CA ASN A 132 9.22 19.67 0.06
C ASN A 132 8.06 18.73 -0.29
N GLY A 133 7.09 18.54 0.62
CA GLY A 133 5.95 17.63 0.38
C GLY A 133 6.34 16.16 0.32
N GLN A 134 7.42 15.78 1.00
CA GLN A 134 7.86 14.39 1.15
C GLN A 134 7.86 13.99 2.62
N PHE A 135 7.96 12.70 2.89
CA PHE A 135 8.00 12.19 4.26
C PHE A 135 9.42 11.81 4.69
N LYS A 136 9.76 12.14 5.95
CA LYS A 136 10.86 11.54 6.70
C LYS A 136 10.28 10.35 7.46
N ILE A 137 10.70 9.13 7.14
CA ILE A 137 10.30 7.96 7.92
C ILE A 137 10.88 8.10 9.34
N VAL A 138 10.01 8.12 10.35
CA VAL A 138 10.37 8.20 11.77
C VAL A 138 10.11 6.89 12.52
N TYR A 139 9.29 6.01 11.93
CA TYR A 139 9.06 4.64 12.39
C TYR A 139 8.83 3.73 11.19
N ALA A 140 9.28 2.48 11.30
CA ALA A 140 8.99 1.38 10.39
C ALA A 140 8.74 0.12 11.23
N SER A 141 7.81 -0.73 10.80
CA SER A 141 7.63 -2.06 11.39
C SER A 141 8.84 -2.95 11.14
N ASP A 142 9.04 -3.92 12.03
CA ASP A 142 10.00 -5.01 11.83
C ASP A 142 9.46 -5.99 10.77
N GLY A 143 9.67 -5.64 9.50
CA GLY A 143 9.21 -6.43 8.36
C GLY A 143 7.71 -6.24 8.07
N LEU A 144 7.10 -7.30 7.52
CA LEU A 144 5.70 -7.29 7.09
C LEU A 144 4.76 -7.49 8.28
N VAL A 145 3.71 -6.70 8.32
CA VAL A 145 2.59 -6.87 9.22
C VAL A 145 1.54 -7.73 8.53
N ALA A 146 1.11 -8.80 9.19
CA ALA A 146 0.04 -9.65 8.71
C ALA A 146 -1.28 -8.86 8.69
N PRO A 147 -2.10 -9.00 7.64
CA PRO A 147 -3.33 -8.26 7.53
C PRO A 147 -4.40 -8.85 8.46
N ASP A 148 -4.94 -7.98 9.30
CA ASP A 148 -6.11 -8.25 10.12
C ASP A 148 -7.22 -7.27 9.74
N PRO A 149 -8.19 -7.68 8.90
CA PRO A 149 -9.21 -6.77 8.38
C PRO A 149 -10.31 -6.44 9.41
N TRP A 150 -10.39 -7.20 10.52
CA TRP A 150 -11.46 -7.02 11.50
C TRP A 150 -10.88 -6.81 12.89
N ASP A 151 -11.05 -5.59 13.40
CA ASP A 151 -10.59 -5.21 14.72
C ASP A 151 -11.34 -5.97 15.84
N ASP A 152 -10.58 -6.57 16.76
CA ASP A 152 -11.09 -7.42 17.84
C ASP A 152 -12.00 -6.69 18.84
N ILE A 153 -11.98 -5.35 18.87
CA ILE A 153 -12.80 -4.55 19.80
C ILE A 153 -14.10 -4.12 19.14
N THR A 154 -14.00 -3.58 17.93
CA THR A 154 -15.12 -2.96 17.19
C THR A 154 -15.84 -3.94 16.27
N SER A 155 -15.22 -5.07 15.96
CA SER A 155 -15.76 -6.14 15.09
C SER A 155 -15.38 -7.54 15.62
N ALA A 156 -15.41 -7.71 16.95
CA ALA A 156 -15.00 -8.93 17.64
C ALA A 156 -15.60 -10.23 17.07
N ASP A 157 -16.83 -10.16 16.54
CA ASP A 157 -17.58 -11.29 16.01
C ASP A 157 -17.29 -11.59 14.53
N LYS A 158 -16.43 -10.82 13.86
CA LYS A 158 -16.11 -10.98 12.44
C LYS A 158 -14.71 -11.51 12.22
N ASP A 159 -14.55 -12.26 11.15
CA ASP A 159 -13.26 -12.70 10.61
C ASP A 159 -13.36 -12.82 9.07
N CYS A 160 -12.24 -12.99 8.38
CA CYS A 160 -12.18 -13.07 6.92
C CYS A 160 -11.37 -14.29 6.45
N ASP A 161 -12.00 -15.14 5.65
CA ASP A 161 -11.36 -16.30 5.04
C ASP A 161 -12.07 -16.63 3.70
N HIS A 162 -11.39 -16.36 2.60
CA HIS A 162 -11.87 -16.64 1.26
C HIS A 162 -11.64 -18.07 0.79
N VAL A 163 -10.88 -18.89 1.52
CA VAL A 163 -10.67 -20.32 1.24
C VAL A 163 -11.86 -21.10 1.74
N ASN A 164 -12.22 -20.93 3.02
CA ASN A 164 -13.25 -21.73 3.67
C ASN A 164 -14.63 -21.06 3.68
N PHE A 165 -14.68 -19.72 3.75
CA PHE A 165 -15.93 -18.97 3.96
C PHE A 165 -16.27 -18.01 2.82
N LYS A 166 -15.46 -17.97 1.76
CA LYS A 166 -15.61 -17.09 0.59
C LYS A 166 -15.62 -15.59 0.95
N GLY A 167 -15.05 -15.21 2.10
CA GLY A 167 -14.84 -13.83 2.51
C GLY A 167 -15.07 -13.61 3.99
N THR A 168 -15.66 -12.46 4.33
CA THR A 168 -16.01 -12.13 5.71
C THR A 168 -17.14 -13.01 6.23
N TYR A 169 -16.99 -13.51 7.44
CA TYR A 169 -17.97 -14.34 8.13
C TYR A 169 -18.08 -13.94 9.61
N SER A 170 -19.17 -14.36 10.27
CA SER A 170 -19.30 -14.21 11.72
C SER A 170 -18.74 -15.43 12.45
N LYS A 171 -17.85 -15.22 13.41
CA LYS A 171 -17.28 -16.25 14.30
C LYS A 171 -18.38 -17.00 15.07
N SER A 172 -19.52 -16.35 15.33
CA SER A 172 -20.66 -16.96 16.03
C SER A 172 -21.39 -18.04 15.20
N ALA A 173 -21.28 -18.00 13.88
CA ALA A 173 -21.87 -18.97 12.96
C ALA A 173 -21.07 -20.30 12.89
N MET A 174 -19.98 -20.41 13.64
CA MET A 174 -19.14 -21.62 13.77
C MET A 174 -19.52 -22.53 14.95
N LYS A 175 -20.51 -22.15 15.77
CA LYS A 175 -21.09 -23.00 16.82
C LYS A 175 -22.27 -23.79 16.29
#